data_AF-A0A6N8BH91-F1
#
_entry.id   AF-A0A6N8BH91-F1
#
_cell.length_a   1.000
_cell.length_b   1.000
_cell.length_c   1.000
_cell.angle_alpha   90.00
_cell.angle_beta   90.00
_cell.angle_gamma   90.00
#
_symmetry.space_group_name_H-M   'P 1'
#
loop_
_entity.id
_entity.type
_entity.pdbx_description
1 polymer ?
#
loop_
_entity_poly.entity_id
_entity_poly.type
_entity_poly.pdbx_seq_one_letter_code
_entity_poly.pdbx_strand_id
1 'polypeptide(L)'
;MTFKEGITLKKIILTVFLLSLLFITPSYAKGTLYINDQEKSSEPIIIINGTTYVPVRLVAENLGAQVSYDGDVHISNDSNSNQLRRPEIIGSENFRVVMNKALNLLEKWDFSHYTMVCQNVNSIMAISDDEVAFIRKNPLEYYEKRQIKINQGAFKTLDLFIPEIMASAIVHDCTHFVQFRYGYYETQNKQLADVQAYMNEITTLSLLGSPEWYIDYVFTKLFEENPDVNLEDKRQAVYI
;
A
#
# COMPACT_ATOMS: atom_id res chain seq x y z
N MET A 1 43.18 -35.94 -65.64
CA MET A 1 41.83 -35.93 -65.04
C MET A 1 41.80 -34.77 -64.04
N THR A 2 41.24 -33.64 -64.45
CA THR A 2 41.27 -32.36 -63.73
C THR A 2 40.24 -32.35 -62.60
N PHE A 3 40.69 -32.25 -61.35
CA PHE A 3 39.78 -31.98 -60.24
C PHE A 3 39.21 -30.56 -60.41
N LYS A 4 37.91 -30.48 -60.70
CA LYS A 4 37.11 -29.24 -60.78
C LYS A 4 37.32 -28.41 -59.51
N GLU A 5 37.40 -27.10 -59.67
CA GLU A 5 37.58 -26.05 -58.65
C GLU A 5 36.97 -26.44 -57.28
N GLY A 6 37.82 -26.94 -56.39
CA GLY A 6 37.43 -27.36 -55.05
C GLY A 6 37.04 -26.17 -54.18
N ILE A 7 35.94 -26.29 -53.44
CA ILE A 7 35.51 -25.29 -52.47
C ILE A 7 36.64 -25.04 -51.47
N THR A 8 37.25 -23.86 -51.51
CA THR A 8 38.36 -23.50 -50.63
C THR A 8 37.91 -23.47 -49.17
N LEU A 9 38.72 -23.95 -48.22
CA LEU A 9 38.41 -24.02 -46.78
C LEU A 9 37.84 -22.70 -46.20
N LYS A 10 38.30 -21.55 -46.68
CA LYS A 10 37.76 -20.22 -46.33
C LYS A 10 36.27 -20.06 -46.64
N LYS A 11 35.81 -20.61 -47.78
CA LYS A 11 34.40 -20.59 -48.18
C LYS A 11 33.57 -21.46 -47.23
N ILE A 12 34.06 -22.64 -46.85
CA ILE A 12 33.38 -23.54 -45.89
C ILE A 12 33.25 -22.88 -44.52
N ILE A 13 34.32 -22.27 -44.01
CA ILE A 13 34.29 -21.54 -42.73
C ILE A 13 33.30 -20.38 -42.80
N LEU A 14 33.27 -19.64 -43.91
CA LEU A 14 32.33 -18.54 -44.12
C LEU A 14 30.89 -19.03 -44.18
N THR A 15 30.59 -20.14 -44.88
CA THR A 15 29.23 -20.70 -44.92
C THR A 15 28.79 -21.21 -43.55
N VAL A 16 29.65 -21.87 -42.78
CA VAL A 16 29.31 -22.34 -41.43
C VAL A 16 29.05 -21.16 -40.49
N PHE A 17 29.85 -20.09 -40.58
CA PHE A 17 29.64 -18.86 -39.82
C PHE A 17 28.35 -18.13 -40.23
N LEU A 18 28.02 -18.10 -41.53
CA LEU A 18 26.75 -17.53 -42.00
C LEU A 18 25.54 -18.36 -41.54
N LEU A 19 25.70 -19.68 -41.49
CA LEU A 19 24.63 -20.60 -41.08
C LEU A 19 24.39 -20.52 -39.56
N SER A 20 25.41 -20.25 -38.74
CA SER A 20 25.23 -20.09 -37.29
C SER A 20 24.50 -18.79 -36.93
N LEU A 21 24.57 -17.76 -37.78
CA LEU A 21 23.80 -16.52 -37.61
C LEU A 21 22.28 -16.73 -37.81
N LEU A 22 21.85 -17.79 -38.50
CA LEU A 22 20.43 -18.13 -38.69
C LEU A 22 19.77 -18.72 -37.44
N PHE A 23 20.54 -19.07 -36.41
CA PHE A 23 20.05 -19.65 -35.15
C PHE A 23 20.01 -18.64 -33.99
N ILE A 24 20.12 -17.33 -34.24
CA ILE A 24 19.93 -16.31 -33.20
C ILE A 24 18.42 -16.19 -32.94
N THR A 25 17.91 -17.00 -32.01
CA THR A 25 16.56 -16.80 -31.46
C THR A 25 16.64 -15.77 -30.32
N PRO A 26 15.78 -14.76 -30.29
CA PRO A 26 15.65 -13.91 -29.11
C PRO A 26 15.15 -14.78 -27.95
N SER A 27 15.98 -14.94 -26.91
CA SER A 27 15.57 -15.57 -25.66
C SER A 27 14.91 -14.50 -24.79
N TYR A 28 13.59 -14.49 -24.76
CA TYR A 28 12.85 -13.72 -23.77
C TYR A 28 12.72 -14.57 -22.51
N ALA A 29 13.14 -14.03 -21.36
CA ALA A 29 12.83 -14.65 -20.09
C ALA A 29 11.30 -14.68 -19.92
N LYS A 30 10.70 -15.87 -19.91
CA LYS A 30 9.28 -16.04 -19.59
C LYS A 30 9.13 -15.73 -18.10
N GLY A 31 8.47 -14.61 -17.76
CA GLY A 31 8.15 -14.29 -16.38
C GLY A 31 7.17 -15.32 -15.82
N THR A 32 7.39 -15.75 -14.57
CA THR A 32 6.45 -16.59 -13.83
C THR A 32 5.76 -15.76 -12.76
N LEU A 33 4.42 -15.79 -12.72
CA LEU A 33 3.62 -15.14 -11.69
C LEU A 33 3.13 -16.19 -10.70
N TYR A 34 3.39 -15.95 -9.41
CA TYR A 34 2.84 -16.73 -8.31
C TYR A 34 1.80 -15.88 -7.57
N ILE A 35 0.63 -16.45 -7.33
CA ILE A 35 -0.40 -15.86 -6.47
C ILE A 35 -0.77 -16.91 -5.42
N ASN A 36 -0.63 -16.58 -4.14
CA ASN A 36 -0.83 -17.52 -3.02
C ASN A 36 -0.04 -18.82 -3.21
N ASP A 37 1.25 -18.72 -3.52
CA ASP A 37 2.17 -19.83 -3.80
C ASP A 37 1.78 -20.74 -4.98
N GLN A 38 0.75 -20.38 -5.75
CA GLN A 38 0.35 -21.10 -6.96
C GLN A 38 0.83 -20.37 -8.20
N GLU A 39 1.47 -21.10 -9.12
CA GLU A 39 1.81 -20.57 -10.44
C GLU A 39 0.53 -20.29 -11.24
N LYS A 40 0.40 -19.06 -11.73
CA LYS A 40 -0.75 -18.58 -12.51
C LYS A 40 -0.37 -18.09 -13.92
N SER A 41 0.87 -18.37 -14.37
CA SER A 41 1.49 -17.81 -15.60
C SER A 41 0.93 -18.35 -16.94
N SER A 42 -0.40 -18.40 -17.10
CA SER A 42 -1.04 -18.73 -18.39
C SER A 42 -1.04 -17.56 -19.37
N GLU A 43 -0.89 -16.32 -18.88
CA GLU A 43 -0.88 -15.10 -19.68
C GLU A 43 0.49 -14.42 -19.69
N PRO A 44 0.86 -13.73 -20.79
CA PRO A 44 2.21 -13.20 -20.98
C PRO A 44 2.49 -12.06 -20.00
N ILE A 45 3.54 -12.23 -19.19
CA ILE A 45 4.19 -11.14 -18.46
C ILE A 45 5.14 -10.46 -19.43
N ILE A 46 5.01 -9.13 -19.58
CA ILE A 46 5.85 -8.34 -20.49
C ILE A 46 6.66 -7.33 -19.69
N ILE A 47 7.92 -7.13 -20.08
CA ILE A 47 8.79 -6.12 -19.48
C ILE A 47 8.98 -5.00 -20.50
N ILE A 48 8.53 -3.79 -20.17
CA ILE A 48 8.69 -2.60 -21.00
C ILE A 48 9.46 -1.57 -20.19
N ASN A 49 10.61 -1.11 -20.70
CA ASN A 49 11.47 -0.10 -20.05
C ASN A 49 11.83 -0.44 -18.59
N GLY A 50 12.10 -1.72 -18.29
CA GLY A 50 12.42 -2.17 -16.93
C GLY A 50 11.21 -2.30 -15.99
N THR A 51 9.99 -1.99 -16.46
CA THR A 51 8.75 -2.20 -15.72
C THR A 51 8.12 -3.52 -16.12
N THR A 52 7.79 -4.36 -15.14
CA THR A 52 7.08 -5.62 -15.34
C THR A 52 5.57 -5.35 -15.38
N TYR A 53 4.92 -5.70 -16.48
CA TYR A 53 3.48 -5.62 -16.65
C TYR A 53 2.87 -7.01 -16.47
N VAL A 54 1.89 -7.08 -15.57
CA VAL A 54 1.16 -8.30 -15.25
C VAL A 54 -0.28 -8.22 -15.76
N PRO A 55 -0.91 -9.34 -16.15
CA PRO A 55 -2.30 -9.32 -16.59
C PRO A 55 -3.24 -8.89 -15.45
N VAL A 56 -3.84 -7.70 -15.60
CA VAL A 56 -4.67 -7.09 -14.54
C VAL A 56 -5.86 -7.97 -14.15
N ARG A 57 -6.50 -8.62 -15.13
CA ARG A 57 -7.64 -9.53 -14.89
C ARG A 57 -7.23 -10.71 -14.02
N LEU A 58 -6.12 -11.37 -14.36
CA LEU A 58 -5.60 -12.50 -13.62
C LEU A 58 -5.35 -12.11 -12.16
N VAL A 59 -4.68 -10.98 -11.92
CA VAL A 59 -4.40 -10.50 -10.55
C VAL A 59 -5.70 -10.16 -9.82
N ALA A 60 -6.56 -9.32 -10.42
CA ALA A 60 -7.80 -8.84 -9.81
C ALA A 60 -8.77 -9.98 -9.46
N GLU A 61 -8.96 -10.95 -10.36
CA GLU A 61 -9.86 -12.10 -10.12
C GLU A 61 -9.34 -13.04 -9.04
N ASN A 62 -8.02 -13.26 -8.97
CA ASN A 62 -7.44 -14.05 -7.86
C ASN A 62 -7.48 -13.30 -6.52
N LEU A 63 -7.64 -11.98 -6.52
CA LEU A 63 -7.89 -11.15 -5.33
C LEU A 63 -9.39 -11.03 -4.98
N GLY A 64 -10.28 -11.69 -5.74
CA GLY A 64 -11.72 -11.72 -5.46
C GLY A 64 -12.54 -10.61 -6.13
N ALA A 65 -11.95 -9.85 -7.05
CA ALA A 65 -12.68 -8.90 -7.89
C ALA A 65 -13.23 -9.57 -9.15
N GLN A 66 -14.26 -8.98 -9.74
CA GLN A 66 -14.74 -9.27 -11.09
C GLN A 66 -14.19 -8.22 -12.05
N VAL A 67 -13.79 -8.65 -13.24
CA VAL A 67 -13.31 -7.75 -14.29
C VAL A 67 -14.22 -7.83 -15.51
N SER A 68 -14.86 -6.71 -15.85
CA SER A 68 -15.68 -6.54 -17.05
C SER A 68 -15.06 -5.55 -18.04
N TYR A 69 -15.51 -5.62 -19.29
CA TYR A 69 -15.05 -4.77 -20.37
C TYR A 69 -16.23 -4.33 -21.23
N ASP A 70 -16.44 -3.02 -21.38
CA ASP A 70 -17.49 -2.41 -22.20
C ASP A 70 -16.95 -1.30 -23.12
N GLY A 71 -15.63 -1.29 -23.33
CA GLY A 71 -14.89 -0.18 -23.93
C GLY A 71 -13.80 0.29 -22.98
N ASP A 72 -14.11 0.32 -21.68
CA ASP A 72 -13.17 0.52 -20.58
C ASP A 72 -13.03 -0.75 -19.73
N VAL A 73 -11.91 -0.87 -19.01
CA VAL A 73 -11.71 -1.97 -18.05
C VAL A 73 -12.37 -1.58 -16.73
N HIS A 74 -13.37 -2.35 -16.33
CA HIS A 74 -14.05 -2.20 -15.05
C HIS A 74 -13.64 -3.32 -14.10
N ILE A 75 -13.15 -2.94 -12.92
CA ILE A 75 -12.82 -3.88 -11.85
C ILE A 75 -13.82 -3.60 -10.71
N SER A 76 -14.70 -4.54 -10.43
CA SER A 76 -15.73 -4.43 -9.39
C SER A 76 -15.65 -5.64 -8.49
N ASN A 77 -15.77 -5.47 -7.17
CA ASN A 77 -15.92 -6.64 -6.32
C ASN A 77 -17.29 -7.31 -6.56
N ASP A 78 -17.41 -8.63 -6.35
CA ASP A 78 -18.70 -9.34 -6.49
C ASP A 78 -19.83 -8.57 -5.79
N SER A 79 -21.01 -8.52 -6.38
CA SER A 79 -22.20 -7.83 -5.85
C SER A 79 -22.62 -8.26 -4.43
N ASN A 80 -22.09 -9.38 -3.91
CA ASN A 80 -22.23 -9.82 -2.52
C ASN A 80 -21.07 -9.39 -1.59
N SER A 81 -20.03 -8.78 -2.13
CA SER A 81 -18.94 -8.18 -1.35
C SER A 81 -19.39 -6.82 -0.84
N ASN A 82 -19.11 -6.56 0.43
CA ASN A 82 -19.40 -5.29 1.06
C ASN A 82 -18.88 -4.13 0.20
N GLN A 83 -19.80 -3.32 -0.33
CA GLN A 83 -19.48 -1.99 -0.83
C GLN A 83 -18.57 -1.31 0.20
N LEU A 84 -17.48 -0.66 -0.26
CA LEU A 84 -16.58 0.11 0.60
C LEU A 84 -17.42 1.00 1.52
N ARG A 85 -17.51 0.59 2.80
CA ARG A 85 -18.38 1.26 3.76
C ARG A 85 -17.54 2.30 4.46
N ARG A 86 -17.97 3.55 4.33
CA ARG A 86 -17.39 4.64 5.12
C ARG A 86 -17.60 4.38 6.61
N PRO A 87 -16.58 4.57 7.47
CA PRO A 87 -16.72 4.39 8.90
C PRO A 87 -17.84 5.26 9.48
N GLU A 88 -18.58 4.72 10.45
CA GLU A 88 -19.57 5.50 11.18
C GLU A 88 -18.88 6.52 12.10
N ILE A 89 -19.29 7.79 12.06
CA ILE A 89 -18.69 8.83 12.89
C ILE A 89 -19.62 9.17 14.05
N ILE A 90 -19.12 8.94 15.27
CA ILE A 90 -19.88 9.08 16.53
C ILE A 90 -19.25 10.19 17.37
N GLY A 91 -20.00 11.25 17.64
CA GLY A 91 -19.51 12.38 18.42
C GLY A 91 -20.38 13.64 18.24
N SER A 92 -19.87 14.77 18.72
CA SER A 92 -20.52 16.08 18.56
C SER A 92 -20.62 16.48 17.08
N GLU A 93 -21.51 17.41 16.76
CA GLU A 93 -21.68 17.87 15.37
C GLU A 93 -20.39 18.41 14.78
N ASN A 94 -19.64 19.23 15.53
CA ASN A 94 -18.34 19.75 15.08
C ASN A 94 -17.34 18.61 14.81
N PHE A 95 -17.32 17.58 15.66
CA PHE A 95 -16.46 16.41 15.43
C PHE A 95 -16.82 15.69 14.15
N ARG A 96 -18.11 15.44 13.92
CA ARG A 96 -18.61 14.79 12.71
C ARG A 96 -18.26 15.57 11.46
N VAL A 97 -18.35 16.90 11.50
CA VAL A 97 -17.96 17.77 10.38
C VAL A 97 -16.46 17.62 10.07
N VAL A 98 -15.59 17.71 11.08
CA VAL A 98 -14.13 17.62 10.86
C VAL A 98 -13.73 16.24 10.36
N MET A 99 -14.24 15.15 10.97
CA MET A 99 -13.96 13.78 10.53
C MET A 99 -14.45 13.51 9.11
N ASN A 100 -15.62 14.03 8.73
CA ASN A 100 -16.09 13.89 7.36
C ASN A 100 -15.21 14.65 6.37
N LYS A 101 -14.73 15.84 6.72
CA LYS A 101 -13.78 16.56 5.88
C LYS A 101 -12.45 15.80 5.75
N ALA A 102 -11.95 15.23 6.85
CA ALA A 102 -10.73 14.41 6.85
C ALA A 102 -10.86 13.21 5.89
N LEU A 103 -11.94 12.44 6.02
CA LEU A 103 -12.20 11.31 5.12
C LEU A 103 -12.44 11.74 3.67
N ASN A 104 -13.03 12.91 3.41
CA ASN A 104 -13.16 13.45 2.05
C ASN A 104 -11.81 13.85 1.44
N LEU A 105 -10.87 14.36 2.26
CA LEU A 105 -9.52 14.65 1.82
C LEU A 105 -8.79 13.38 1.42
N LEU A 106 -8.89 12.31 2.24
CA LEU A 106 -8.35 10.99 1.89
C LEU A 106 -8.96 10.48 0.59
N GLU A 107 -10.29 10.44 0.48
CA GLU A 107 -10.97 9.96 -0.72
C GLU A 107 -10.53 10.67 -2.00
N LYS A 108 -10.23 11.97 -1.91
CA LYS A 108 -9.85 12.80 -3.05
C LYS A 108 -8.36 12.71 -3.40
N TRP A 109 -7.48 12.72 -2.41
CA TRP A 109 -6.04 12.94 -2.61
C TRP A 109 -5.16 11.76 -2.19
N ASP A 110 -5.69 10.86 -1.37
CA ASP A 110 -5.01 9.67 -0.85
C ASP A 110 -5.96 8.47 -0.84
N PHE A 111 -6.40 8.09 -2.05
CA PHE A 111 -7.43 7.07 -2.24
C PHE A 111 -6.98 5.70 -1.69
N SER A 112 -5.68 5.39 -1.74
CA SER A 112 -5.12 4.16 -1.17
C SER A 112 -5.39 4.07 0.32
N HIS A 113 -5.02 5.09 1.10
CA HIS A 113 -5.32 5.09 2.53
C HIS A 113 -6.81 5.23 2.84
N TYR A 114 -7.59 5.92 2.00
CA TYR A 114 -9.05 5.95 2.14
C TYR A 114 -9.66 4.54 2.08
N THR A 115 -9.27 3.75 1.08
CA THR A 115 -9.78 2.37 0.95
C THR A 115 -9.33 1.48 2.10
N MET A 116 -8.07 1.62 2.56
CA MET A 116 -7.56 0.93 3.74
C MET A 116 -8.42 1.21 4.98
N VAL A 117 -8.76 2.49 5.21
CA VAL A 117 -9.62 2.92 6.31
C VAL A 117 -11.02 2.32 6.20
N CYS A 118 -11.67 2.44 5.04
CA CYS A 118 -13.02 1.89 4.84
C CYS A 118 -13.10 0.36 4.99
N GLN A 119 -12.02 -0.37 4.70
CA GLN A 119 -11.98 -1.83 4.83
C GLN A 119 -11.72 -2.29 6.27
N ASN A 120 -11.04 -1.47 7.07
CA ASN A 120 -10.49 -1.89 8.36
C ASN A 120 -11.00 -1.09 9.56
N VAL A 121 -11.84 -0.07 9.35
CA VAL A 121 -12.42 0.75 10.42
C VAL A 121 -13.95 0.69 10.37
N ASN A 122 -14.56 0.27 11.49
CA ASN A 122 -16.01 0.24 11.64
C ASN A 122 -16.57 1.62 12.00
N SER A 123 -15.91 2.31 12.95
CA SER A 123 -16.36 3.59 13.45
C SER A 123 -15.21 4.47 13.94
N ILE A 124 -15.40 5.78 13.85
CA ILE A 124 -14.52 6.83 14.39
C ILE A 124 -15.30 7.58 15.47
N MET A 125 -14.80 7.56 16.70
CA MET A 125 -15.55 8.03 17.87
C MET A 125 -14.80 9.10 18.63
N ALA A 126 -15.50 10.13 19.06
CA ALA A 126 -14.97 11.07 20.04
C ALA A 126 -14.98 10.44 21.43
N ILE A 127 -13.87 10.57 22.16
CA ILE A 127 -13.76 10.13 23.56
C ILE A 127 -13.34 11.28 24.48
N SER A 128 -13.68 11.15 25.75
CA SER A 128 -13.24 12.05 26.83
C SER A 128 -11.86 11.68 27.38
N ASP A 129 -11.22 12.60 28.10
CA ASP A 129 -9.92 12.36 28.76
C ASP A 129 -9.96 11.17 29.73
N ASP A 130 -11.07 11.01 30.45
CA ASP A 130 -11.28 9.91 31.41
C ASP A 130 -11.31 8.55 30.70
N GLU A 131 -11.86 8.48 29.49
CA GLU A 131 -11.89 7.27 28.67
C GLU A 131 -10.50 6.91 28.11
N VAL A 132 -9.65 7.91 27.81
CA VAL A 132 -8.26 7.67 27.36
C VAL A 132 -7.46 6.91 28.42
N ALA A 133 -7.60 7.31 29.69
CA ALA A 133 -6.88 6.68 30.80
C ALA A 133 -7.28 5.21 30.99
N PHE A 134 -8.53 4.87 30.71
CA PHE A 134 -9.01 3.49 30.71
C PHE A 134 -8.44 2.67 29.54
N ILE A 135 -8.43 3.25 28.33
CA ILE A 135 -7.92 2.59 27.11
C ILE A 135 -6.42 2.26 27.24
N ARG A 136 -5.61 3.18 27.78
CA ARG A 136 -4.17 2.96 27.99
C ARG A 136 -3.87 1.73 28.85
N LYS A 137 -4.78 1.30 29.71
CA LYS A 137 -4.60 0.12 30.56
C LYS A 137 -4.95 -1.20 29.86
N ASN A 138 -5.69 -1.19 28.74
CA ASN A 138 -6.18 -2.37 28.03
C ASN A 138 -6.11 -2.21 26.50
N PRO A 139 -4.90 -2.10 25.91
CA PRO A 139 -4.74 -1.80 24.48
C PRO A 139 -5.21 -2.91 23.53
N LEU A 140 -5.19 -4.18 23.94
CA LEU A 140 -5.58 -5.30 23.07
C LEU A 140 -7.09 -5.35 22.78
N GLU A 141 -7.93 -4.98 23.75
CA GLU A 141 -9.39 -4.92 23.56
C GLU A 141 -9.81 -3.82 22.56
N TYR A 142 -8.91 -2.88 22.26
CA TYR A 142 -9.14 -1.75 21.37
C TYR A 142 -9.03 -2.14 19.90
N TYR A 143 -7.95 -2.85 19.53
CA TYR A 143 -7.65 -3.20 18.14
C TYR A 143 -8.68 -4.19 17.56
N GLU A 144 -9.21 -5.10 18.36
CA GLU A 144 -10.20 -6.10 17.91
C GLU A 144 -11.52 -5.46 17.43
N LYS A 145 -11.93 -4.33 18.03
CA LYS A 145 -13.22 -3.69 17.70
C LYS A 145 -13.16 -2.85 16.42
N ARG A 146 -11.96 -2.57 15.88
CA ARG A 146 -11.75 -1.72 14.69
C ARG A 146 -12.41 -0.35 14.82
N GLN A 147 -12.27 0.25 16.00
CA GLN A 147 -12.85 1.55 16.32
C GLN A 147 -11.74 2.55 16.60
N ILE A 148 -11.66 3.61 15.79
CA ILE A 148 -10.75 4.72 16.06
C ILE A 148 -11.37 5.59 17.15
N LYS A 149 -10.61 5.90 18.20
CA LYS A 149 -11.06 6.76 19.29
C LYS A 149 -10.19 7.99 19.40
N ILE A 150 -10.77 9.14 19.10
CA ILE A 150 -10.09 10.43 19.07
C ILE A 150 -10.47 11.23 20.30
N ASN A 151 -9.47 11.54 21.13
CA ASN A 151 -9.63 12.50 22.20
C ASN A 151 -9.52 13.93 21.66
N GLN A 152 -10.65 14.62 21.54
CA GLN A 152 -10.69 16.01 21.06
C GLN A 152 -9.90 16.98 21.94
N GLY A 153 -9.80 16.72 23.25
CA GLY A 153 -9.09 17.59 24.19
C GLY A 153 -7.61 17.74 23.84
N ALA A 154 -6.97 16.63 23.45
CA ALA A 154 -5.56 16.60 23.07
C ALA A 154 -5.25 17.44 21.81
N PHE A 155 -6.21 17.55 20.89
CA PHE A 155 -6.03 18.31 19.64
C PHE A 155 -6.48 19.77 19.75
N LYS A 156 -7.43 20.07 20.66
CA LYS A 156 -7.92 21.45 20.88
C LYS A 156 -6.89 22.35 21.53
N THR A 157 -6.05 21.82 22.42
CA THR A 157 -5.02 22.61 23.12
C THR A 157 -3.93 23.14 22.20
N LEU A 158 -3.77 22.54 21.02
CA LEU A 158 -2.74 22.88 20.04
C LEU A 158 -3.34 23.39 18.70
N ASP A 159 -4.64 23.66 18.64
CA ASP A 159 -5.38 23.99 17.40
C ASP A 159 -5.17 22.98 16.25
N LEU A 160 -4.87 21.73 16.60
CA LEU A 160 -4.58 20.64 15.65
C LEU A 160 -5.84 19.90 15.20
N PHE A 161 -7.02 20.30 15.68
CA PHE A 161 -8.29 19.66 15.33
C PHE A 161 -8.80 20.12 13.95
N ILE A 162 -7.95 19.95 12.93
CA ILE A 162 -8.19 20.31 11.53
C ILE A 162 -8.24 19.07 10.64
N PRO A 163 -8.95 19.09 9.49
CA PRO A 163 -9.20 17.91 8.67
C PRO A 163 -7.94 17.15 8.21
N GLU A 164 -6.88 17.86 7.83
CA GLU A 164 -5.64 17.29 7.31
C GLU A 164 -4.92 16.43 8.36
N ILE A 165 -4.80 16.95 9.58
CA ILE A 165 -4.18 16.26 10.70
C ILE A 165 -5.07 15.11 11.21
N MET A 166 -6.39 15.31 11.19
CA MET A 166 -7.31 14.23 11.55
C MET A 166 -7.29 13.10 10.53
N ALA A 167 -7.07 13.39 9.25
CA ALA A 167 -6.90 12.37 8.22
C ALA A 167 -5.63 11.54 8.49
N SER A 168 -4.51 12.18 8.83
CA SER A 168 -3.26 11.48 9.14
C SER A 168 -3.39 10.61 10.39
N ALA A 169 -4.02 11.11 11.46
CA ALA A 169 -4.28 10.33 12.67
C ALA A 169 -5.20 9.12 12.42
N ILE A 170 -6.21 9.27 11.55
CA ILE A 170 -7.08 8.15 11.13
C ILE A 170 -6.26 7.06 10.42
N VAL A 171 -5.35 7.45 9.53
CA VAL A 171 -4.49 6.53 8.79
C VAL A 171 -3.49 5.82 9.71
N HIS A 172 -2.92 6.55 10.68
CA HIS A 172 -2.03 6.01 11.70
C HIS A 172 -2.71 4.87 12.47
N ASP A 173 -3.84 5.15 13.12
CA ASP A 173 -4.60 4.16 13.90
C ASP A 173 -5.06 2.97 13.04
N CYS A 174 -5.49 3.24 11.81
CA CYS A 174 -5.90 2.20 10.87
C CYS A 174 -4.73 1.27 10.49
N THR A 175 -3.53 1.81 10.36
CA THR A 175 -2.33 1.01 10.06
C THR A 175 -2.09 -0.03 11.13
N HIS A 176 -2.25 0.34 12.41
CA HIS A 176 -2.17 -0.62 13.52
C HIS A 176 -3.27 -1.69 13.48
N PHE A 177 -4.51 -1.36 13.09
CA PHE A 177 -5.55 -2.39 12.91
C PHE A 177 -5.18 -3.41 11.84
N VAL A 178 -4.63 -2.95 10.72
CA VAL A 178 -4.17 -3.83 9.63
C VAL A 178 -3.04 -4.72 10.14
N GLN A 179 -2.02 -4.14 10.78
CA GLN A 179 -0.88 -4.89 11.33
C GLN A 179 -1.32 -5.94 12.36
N PHE A 180 -2.27 -5.61 13.22
CA PHE A 180 -2.83 -6.55 14.19
C PHE A 180 -3.59 -7.68 13.50
N ARG A 181 -4.45 -7.35 12.53
CA ARG A 181 -5.27 -8.32 11.78
C ARG A 181 -4.44 -9.36 11.03
N TYR A 182 -3.31 -8.95 10.47
CA TYR A 182 -2.42 -9.83 9.71
C TYR A 182 -1.28 -10.42 10.57
N GLY A 183 -1.32 -10.23 11.89
CA GLY A 183 -0.35 -10.81 12.83
C GLY A 183 1.04 -10.16 12.80
N TYR A 184 1.24 -9.07 12.05
CA TYR A 184 2.52 -8.35 11.98
C TYR A 184 2.87 -7.70 13.32
N TYR A 185 1.89 -7.16 14.03
CA TYR A 185 2.11 -6.49 15.31
C TYR A 185 2.58 -7.44 16.41
N GLU A 186 2.19 -8.72 16.35
CA GLU A 186 2.59 -9.75 17.33
C GLU A 186 3.87 -10.51 16.93
N THR A 187 4.18 -10.59 15.63
CA THR A 187 5.30 -11.38 15.09
C THR A 187 6.56 -10.57 14.74
N GLN A 188 6.43 -9.26 14.52
CA GLN A 188 7.55 -8.35 14.25
C GLN A 188 7.78 -7.36 15.40
N ASN A 189 9.00 -6.78 15.45
CA ASN A 189 9.39 -5.77 16.44
C ASN A 189 8.37 -4.62 16.43
N LYS A 190 7.67 -4.38 17.56
CA LYS A 190 6.70 -3.29 17.74
C LYS A 190 7.20 -1.94 17.18
N GLN A 191 8.49 -1.67 17.31
CA GLN A 191 9.13 -0.46 16.77
C GLN A 191 8.97 -0.33 15.25
N LEU A 192 9.06 -1.43 14.50
CA LEU A 192 8.88 -1.41 13.05
C LEU A 192 7.41 -1.15 12.66
N ALA A 193 6.47 -1.68 13.44
CA ALA A 193 5.05 -1.43 13.26
C ALA A 193 4.70 0.06 13.49
N ASP A 194 5.26 0.65 14.55
CA ASP A 194 5.13 2.07 14.86
C ASP A 194 5.78 2.94 13.75
N VAL A 195 6.96 2.57 13.27
CA VAL A 195 7.63 3.26 12.14
C VAL A 195 6.72 3.27 10.90
N GLN A 196 6.12 2.15 10.53
CA GLN A 196 5.21 2.09 9.38
C GLN A 196 3.99 2.99 9.54
N ALA A 197 3.38 3.02 10.74
CA ALA A 197 2.23 3.89 11.01
C ALA A 197 2.61 5.37 10.86
N TYR A 198 3.77 5.77 11.41
CA TYR A 198 4.31 7.12 11.24
C TYR A 198 4.64 7.45 9.78
N MET A 199 5.17 6.52 8.99
CA MET A 199 5.45 6.76 7.57
C MET A 199 4.17 6.96 6.76
N ASN A 200 3.11 6.18 7.04
CA ASN A 200 1.80 6.38 6.41
C ASN A 200 1.19 7.72 6.82
N GLU A 201 1.38 8.13 8.09
CA GLU A 201 0.95 9.43 8.58
C GLU A 201 1.65 10.59 7.84
N ILE A 202 2.99 10.55 7.74
CA ILE A 202 3.79 11.56 7.02
C ILE A 202 3.43 11.61 5.53
N THR A 203 3.23 10.44 4.91
CA THR A 203 2.81 10.34 3.51
C THR A 203 1.45 11.00 3.30
N THR A 204 0.48 10.69 4.17
CA THR A 204 -0.85 11.31 4.15
C THR A 204 -0.73 12.83 4.29
N LEU A 205 -0.02 13.32 5.31
CA LEU A 205 0.14 14.75 5.55
C LEU A 205 0.74 15.48 4.34
N SER A 206 1.74 14.87 3.70
CA SER A 206 2.40 15.40 2.51
C SER A 206 1.44 15.47 1.31
N LEU A 207 0.65 14.41 1.07
CA LEU A 207 -0.32 14.36 -0.02
C LEU A 207 -1.47 15.36 0.16
N LEU A 208 -1.88 15.61 1.42
CA LEU A 208 -2.95 16.55 1.73
C LEU A 208 -2.51 18.02 1.75
N GLY A 209 -1.21 18.30 1.55
CA GLY A 209 -0.68 19.66 1.61
C GLY A 209 -0.71 20.26 3.02
N SER A 210 -0.49 19.42 4.03
CA SER A 210 -0.47 19.84 5.44
C SER A 210 0.68 20.81 5.73
N PRO A 211 0.60 21.63 6.80
CA PRO A 211 1.67 22.55 7.15
C PRO A 211 3.01 21.82 7.41
N GLU A 212 4.08 22.32 6.80
CA GLU A 212 5.42 21.71 6.85
C GLU A 212 5.92 21.53 8.29
N TRP A 213 5.67 22.51 9.17
CA TRP A 213 6.05 22.41 10.58
C TRP A 213 5.40 21.22 11.32
N TYR A 214 4.20 20.81 10.90
CA TYR A 214 3.52 19.65 11.50
C TYR A 214 4.08 18.34 10.94
N ILE A 215 4.43 18.31 9.65
CA ILE A 215 5.13 17.19 9.05
C ILE A 215 6.49 16.98 9.75
N ASP A 216 7.23 18.06 9.97
CA ASP A 216 8.51 18.03 10.70
C ASP A 216 8.34 17.58 12.16
N TYR A 217 7.24 17.98 12.80
CA TYR A 217 6.89 17.52 14.14
C TYR A 217 6.67 16.00 14.20
N VAL A 218 5.85 15.46 13.28
CA VAL A 218 5.59 14.01 13.20
C VAL A 218 6.87 13.25 12.83
N PHE A 219 7.67 13.78 11.91
CA PHE A 219 8.97 13.20 11.57
C PHE A 219 9.89 13.17 12.79
N THR A 220 9.96 14.26 13.56
CA THR A 220 10.75 14.30 14.81
C THR A 220 10.26 13.26 15.81
N LYS A 221 8.94 13.13 15.99
CA LYS A 221 8.30 12.14 16.87
C LYS A 221 8.68 10.69 16.51
N LEU A 222 8.69 10.37 15.22
CA LEU A 222 9.15 9.07 14.73
C LEU A 222 10.56 8.72 15.25
N PHE A 223 11.51 9.68 15.26
CA PHE A 223 12.87 9.45 15.78
C PHE A 223 12.94 9.41 17.30
N GLU A 224 12.19 10.26 18.00
CA GLU A 224 12.15 10.28 19.46
C GLU A 224 11.62 8.96 20.03
N GLU A 225 10.58 8.41 19.41
CA GLU A 225 9.89 7.21 19.89
C GLU A 225 10.54 5.91 19.38
N ASN A 226 11.32 5.98 18.30
CA ASN A 226 12.01 4.82 17.70
C ASN A 226 13.52 5.10 17.50
N PRO A 227 14.29 5.27 18.58
CA PRO A 227 15.70 5.64 18.52
C PRO A 227 16.60 4.53 17.95
N ASP A 228 16.21 3.26 18.13
CA ASP A 228 17.04 2.09 17.77
C ASP A 228 16.87 1.62 16.32
N VAL A 229 15.90 2.18 15.58
CA VAL A 229 15.63 1.78 14.19
C VAL A 229 16.57 2.52 13.24
N ASN A 230 17.34 1.78 12.44
CA ASN A 230 18.32 2.33 11.50
C ASN A 230 17.64 3.10 10.35
N LEU A 231 18.32 4.14 9.82
CA LEU A 231 17.85 4.99 8.73
C LEU A 231 17.53 4.22 7.43
N GLU A 232 18.23 3.11 7.18
CA GLU A 232 18.02 2.26 5.99
C GLU A 232 16.68 1.51 6.07
N ASP A 233 16.34 0.94 7.24
CA ASP A 233 15.07 0.25 7.49
C ASP A 233 13.88 1.24 7.50
N LYS A 234 14.12 2.48 7.95
CA LYS A 234 13.14 3.58 7.90
C LYS A 234 12.79 4.01 6.48
N ARG A 235 13.73 3.87 5.52
CA ARG A 235 13.47 4.15 4.09
C ARG A 235 12.76 3.00 3.38
N GLN A 236 13.00 1.75 3.78
CA GLN A 236 12.32 0.59 3.19
C GLN A 236 10.83 0.52 3.58
N ALA A 237 10.45 1.05 4.74
CA ALA A 237 9.03 1.16 5.16
C ALA A 237 8.17 2.07 4.26
N VAL A 238 8.78 2.83 3.34
CA VAL A 238 8.09 3.71 2.37
C VAL A 238 7.67 2.96 1.10
N TYR A 239 8.16 1.73 0.90
CA TYR A 239 8.03 1.00 -0.37
C TYR A 239 7.29 -0.34 -0.27
N ILE A 240 6.51 -0.58 0.79
CA ILE A 240 5.67 -1.79 0.92
C ILE A 240 4.20 -1.40 0.87
#